data_AF-A0A0N5CS24-F1
#
_entry.id   AF-A0A0N5CS24-F1
#
_cell.length_a   1.000
_cell.length_b   1.000
_cell.length_c   1.000
_cell.angle_alpha   90.00
_cell.angle_beta   90.00
_cell.angle_gamma   90.00
#
_symmetry.space_group_name_H-M   'P 1'
#
loop_
_entity.id
_entity.type
_entity.pdbx_description
1 polymer ?
#
loop_
_entity_poly.entity_id
_entity_poly.type
_entity_poly.pdbx_seq_one_letter_code
_entity_poly.pdbx_strand_id
1 'polypeptide(L)'
;MGVMNEEKAQTDGSWVANLVTRTHSEKLSPIEFGALLKRRITTSGCNEQQIRTIASMLLRFATSSVTPDHRMLTCLETLVKADVLRWAVFIDVIAEFRQFSREYCIEALATILRNSVPLLRCNYTSEKECLELSGSLMTVLNWCLLALEYSLKNENECSTLALINCACAYANSKFVRTLLYIHEHIGSESVNYVVEAAVSFAQSYPDCKELKTMIEALQQFGSIPIERIDDNIGGSVKQSHPAILTLVSVFEGFRMTKKVDQMADSFFELAEILEFPFSKMFEDMIRASLLIMLDAKESLGEDLVASQAFYYVKLPQIVKHLLTLGAPLDDLISALDTICDNKTLLNQVDMKTKTNTFQHLLEQMAAAGVIDERIVKNLLEKRWDFRSQYWPELFQMFAQTSTTPVHQPLILRANSAKMAVDKILRQPNNAVINVLLKLASGSGGLFTFDSVCASFCADGNLTYFSSKLAMINGQSERPAEGLDMDDERQRALAFNLSFILLTRMRFIYNDLRPSELVNGTIRSMDNTHSCFYKFASQYGWTAADSFLASNIYTNEQKAAFIDRINMLKHGQPFWDARTVNYAELVDFVPLIGELLLDDFKMTKPESYEHLHENIKVILF
;
A
#
# COMPACT_ATOMS: atom_id res chain seq x y z
N MET A 1 47.56 0.68 -1.93
CA MET A 1 47.83 1.98 -1.32
C MET A 1 46.58 2.84 -1.43
N GLY A 2 45.75 2.81 -0.40
CA GLY A 2 44.68 3.77 -0.17
C GLY A 2 44.85 4.21 1.27
N VAL A 3 45.37 5.42 1.46
CA VAL A 3 45.78 5.97 2.75
C VAL A 3 44.58 6.01 3.68
N MET A 4 44.66 5.30 4.82
CA MET A 4 43.77 5.54 5.95
C MET A 4 44.01 6.97 6.41
N ASN A 5 43.04 7.86 6.17
CA ASN A 5 43.02 9.16 6.84
C ASN A 5 42.58 8.93 8.28
N GLU A 6 43.55 8.66 9.15
CA GLU A 6 43.39 8.62 10.61
C GLU A 6 42.98 9.99 11.20
N GLU A 7 42.95 11.07 10.41
CA GLU A 7 42.58 12.43 10.88
C GLU A 7 41.07 12.72 10.91
N LYS A 8 40.18 11.89 10.31
CA LYS A 8 38.72 12.15 10.31
C LYS A 8 37.99 11.68 11.58
N ALA A 9 38.63 10.86 12.42
CA ALA A 9 37.98 10.34 13.63
C ALA A 9 37.99 11.33 14.82
N GLN A 10 38.77 12.42 14.74
CA GLN A 10 39.01 13.31 15.90
C GLN A 10 38.18 14.61 15.90
N THR A 11 37.38 14.89 14.86
CA THR A 11 36.58 16.14 14.75
C THR A 11 35.08 15.97 15.03
N ASP A 12 34.55 14.75 15.10
CA ASP A 12 33.10 14.46 15.08
C ASP A 12 32.33 14.67 16.41
N GLY A 13 33.04 14.86 17.54
CA GLY A 13 32.44 15.09 18.86
C GLY A 13 32.46 16.55 19.33
N SER A 14 33.22 17.43 18.67
CA SER A 14 33.47 18.80 19.13
C SER A 14 32.22 19.68 19.14
N TRP A 15 31.34 19.49 18.17
CA TRP A 15 30.11 20.28 18.03
C TRP A 15 29.04 19.91 19.07
N VAL A 16 28.99 18.65 19.48
CA VAL A 16 28.07 18.12 20.49
C VAL A 16 28.36 18.81 21.84
N ALA A 17 29.64 18.84 22.22
CA ALA A 17 30.09 19.53 23.43
C ALA A 17 29.82 21.04 23.35
N ASN A 18 30.07 21.65 22.19
CA ASN A 18 29.81 23.07 21.97
C ASN A 18 28.31 23.41 22.08
N LEU A 19 27.42 22.60 21.46
CA LEU A 19 25.97 22.80 21.53
C LEU A 19 25.46 22.77 22.97
N VAL A 20 25.84 21.74 23.75
CA VAL A 20 25.37 21.60 25.14
C VAL A 20 25.96 22.68 26.04
N THR A 21 27.26 22.97 25.90
CA THR A 21 27.93 24.04 26.67
C THR A 21 27.29 25.39 26.38
N ARG A 22 27.01 25.68 25.11
CA ARG A 22 26.32 26.90 24.68
C ARG A 22 24.90 26.98 25.23
N THR A 23 24.17 25.86 25.24
CA THR A 23 22.82 25.78 25.81
C THR A 23 22.82 26.17 27.29
N HIS A 24 23.81 25.70 28.04
CA HIS A 24 24.00 26.04 29.44
C HIS A 24 24.48 27.50 29.64
N SER A 25 25.53 27.92 28.94
CA SER A 25 26.15 29.25 29.12
C SER A 25 25.27 30.40 28.66
N GLU A 26 24.61 30.26 27.52
CA GLU A 26 23.71 31.28 26.95
C GLU A 26 22.30 31.18 27.50
N LYS A 27 22.01 30.21 28.37
CA LYS A 27 20.66 29.94 28.89
C LYS A 27 19.65 29.89 27.75
N LEU A 28 19.84 28.97 26.80
CA LEU A 28 18.91 28.74 25.69
C LEU A 28 17.65 28.02 26.16
N SER A 29 16.48 28.45 25.70
CA SER A 29 15.21 27.77 25.96
C SER A 29 15.17 26.40 25.27
N PRO A 30 14.31 25.46 25.71
CA PRO A 30 14.15 24.17 25.03
C PRO A 30 13.80 24.29 23.54
N ILE A 31 13.05 25.34 23.17
CA ILE A 31 12.68 25.64 21.79
C ILE A 31 13.91 26.07 20.96
N GLU A 32 14.73 26.97 21.49
CA GLU A 32 15.96 27.43 20.82
C GLU A 32 16.98 26.30 20.68
N PHE A 33 17.15 25.48 21.73
CA PHE A 33 17.96 24.28 21.69
C PHE A 33 17.47 23.30 20.60
N GLY A 34 16.17 23.02 20.58
CA GLY A 34 15.55 22.15 19.58
C GLY A 34 15.74 22.67 18.15
N ALA A 35 15.63 23.98 17.93
CA ALA A 35 15.86 24.60 16.63
C ALA A 35 17.32 24.47 16.16
N LEU A 36 18.29 24.70 17.06
CA LEU A 36 19.71 24.53 16.76
C LEU A 36 20.06 23.06 16.48
N LEU A 37 19.51 22.13 17.26
CA LEU A 37 19.73 20.70 17.06
C LEU A 37 19.11 20.23 15.74
N LYS A 38 17.86 20.61 15.44
CA LYS A 38 17.20 20.29 14.17
C LYS A 38 18.01 20.79 12.98
N ARG A 39 18.50 22.03 13.03
CA ARG A 39 19.35 22.59 11.98
C ARG A 39 20.62 21.75 11.78
N ARG A 40 21.27 21.30 12.86
CA ARG A 40 22.46 20.44 12.77
C ARG A 40 22.14 19.08 12.16
N ILE A 41 21.05 18.45 12.60
CA ILE A 41 20.59 17.15 12.06
C ILE A 41 20.33 17.27 10.56
N THR A 42 19.66 18.33 10.09
CA THR A 42 19.37 18.52 8.65
C THR A 42 20.62 18.82 7.82
N THR A 43 21.58 19.59 8.36
CA THR A 43 22.76 20.01 7.58
C THR A 43 23.86 18.96 7.53
N SER A 44 24.09 18.22 8.61
CA SER A 44 25.27 17.36 8.76
C SER A 44 24.95 15.91 9.09
N GLY A 45 23.68 15.56 9.34
CA GLY A 45 23.31 14.29 9.95
C GLY A 45 23.73 14.22 11.42
N CYS A 46 23.17 13.26 12.14
CA CYS A 46 23.55 12.96 13.52
C CYS A 46 23.36 11.46 13.75
N ASN A 47 24.41 10.78 14.20
CA ASN A 47 24.31 9.37 14.54
C ASN A 47 23.76 9.17 15.95
N GLU A 48 23.31 7.95 16.25
CA GLU A 48 22.68 7.64 17.54
C GLU A 48 23.64 7.87 18.73
N GLN A 49 24.93 7.58 18.56
CA GLN A 49 25.96 7.79 19.58
C GLN A 49 26.14 9.27 19.93
N GLN A 50 26.07 10.16 18.94
CA GLN A 50 26.13 11.60 19.14
C GLN A 50 24.89 12.08 19.91
N ILE A 51 23.69 11.58 19.58
CA ILE A 51 22.45 11.91 20.30
C ILE A 51 22.53 11.41 21.76
N ARG A 52 23.03 10.19 21.99
CA ARG A 52 23.30 9.69 23.35
C ARG A 52 24.29 10.59 24.10
N THR A 53 25.35 11.04 23.43
CA THR A 53 26.35 11.94 24.03
C THR A 53 25.73 13.30 24.39
N ILE A 54 24.85 13.84 23.55
CA ILE A 54 24.08 15.06 23.87
C ILE A 54 23.25 14.82 25.13
N ALA A 55 22.51 13.71 25.20
CA ALA A 55 21.66 13.37 26.34
C ALA A 55 22.48 13.24 27.65
N SER A 56 23.57 12.48 27.63
CA SER A 56 24.46 12.32 28.80
C SER A 56 25.09 13.66 29.23
N MET A 57 25.47 14.53 28.30
CA MET A 57 25.99 15.86 28.66
C MET A 57 24.90 16.77 29.21
N LEU A 58 23.70 16.78 28.63
CA LEU A 58 22.56 17.54 29.17
C LEU A 58 22.30 17.13 30.62
N LEU A 59 22.26 15.83 30.91
CA LEU A 59 22.11 15.32 32.27
C LEU A 59 23.25 15.77 33.19
N ARG A 60 24.52 15.61 32.77
CA ARG A 60 25.68 15.99 33.58
C ARG A 60 25.70 17.46 33.94
N PHE A 61 25.39 18.35 33.00
CA PHE A 61 25.28 19.78 33.28
C PHE A 61 24.06 20.08 34.15
N ALA A 62 22.92 19.46 33.87
CA ALA A 62 21.70 19.62 34.66
C ALA A 62 21.91 19.26 36.13
N THR A 63 22.67 18.19 36.40
CA THR A 63 22.91 17.71 37.75
C THR A 63 24.24 18.18 38.34
N SER A 64 24.92 19.17 37.73
CA SER A 64 26.29 19.57 38.12
C SER A 64 26.37 20.22 39.51
N SER A 65 25.28 20.84 39.95
CA SER A 65 25.15 21.45 41.28
C SER A 65 24.26 20.60 42.22
N VAL A 66 24.06 21.07 43.46
CA VAL A 66 23.19 20.40 44.44
C VAL A 66 21.71 20.47 44.01
N THR A 67 21.33 21.53 43.31
CA THR A 67 20.01 21.74 42.74
C THR A 67 20.02 21.49 41.23
N PRO A 68 19.05 20.76 40.66
CA PRO A 68 19.04 20.48 39.23
C PRO A 68 18.70 21.71 38.39
N ASP A 69 19.36 21.88 37.25
CA ASP A 69 18.92 22.81 36.21
C ASP A 69 17.76 22.18 35.43
N HIS A 70 16.54 22.52 35.83
CA HIS A 70 15.30 22.05 35.21
C HIS A 70 15.20 22.38 33.72
N ARG A 71 15.88 23.42 33.22
CA ARG A 71 15.83 23.76 31.80
C ARG A 71 16.57 22.74 30.97
N MET A 72 17.74 22.32 31.44
CA MET A 72 18.52 21.28 30.76
C MET A 72 17.83 19.91 30.84
N LEU A 73 17.17 19.62 31.96
CA LEU A 73 16.29 18.45 32.08
C LEU A 73 15.11 18.53 31.09
N THR A 74 14.49 19.69 30.94
CA THR A 74 13.41 19.90 29.95
C THR A 74 13.91 19.71 28.51
N CYS A 75 15.14 20.13 28.19
CA CYS A 75 15.76 19.84 26.90
C CYS A 75 15.90 18.34 26.68
N LEU A 76 16.36 17.59 27.70
CA LEU A 76 16.48 16.13 27.65
C LEU A 76 15.12 15.45 27.43
N GLU A 77 14.08 15.86 28.15
CA GLU A 77 12.70 15.37 27.94
C GLU A 77 12.19 15.68 26.53
N THR A 78 12.53 16.86 25.99
CA THR A 78 12.10 17.26 24.65
C THR A 78 12.71 16.36 23.57
N LEU A 79 13.94 15.86 23.78
CA LEU A 79 14.58 14.93 22.83
C LEU A 79 13.78 13.63 22.68
N VAL A 80 13.32 13.05 23.80
CA VAL A 80 12.57 11.80 23.77
C VAL A 80 11.12 12.00 23.34
N LYS A 81 10.48 13.10 23.75
CA LYS A 81 9.11 13.46 23.33
C LYS A 81 9.00 13.79 21.84
N ALA A 82 10.10 14.26 21.22
CA ALA A 82 10.17 14.57 19.79
C ALA A 82 10.68 13.40 18.93
N ASP A 83 10.81 12.19 19.49
CA ASP A 83 11.36 10.99 18.83
C ASP A 83 12.78 11.17 18.27
N VAL A 84 13.56 12.12 18.81
CA VAL A 84 14.99 12.28 18.47
C VAL A 84 15.84 11.28 19.27
N LEU A 85 15.44 10.99 20.50
CA LEU A 85 16.10 10.04 21.41
C LEU A 85 15.14 8.87 21.71
N ARG A 86 15.65 7.63 21.68
CA ARG A 86 14.86 6.44 22.01
C ARG A 86 14.62 6.36 23.52
N TRP A 87 13.47 5.81 23.92
CA TRP A 87 13.10 5.67 25.35
C TRP A 87 14.09 4.83 26.16
N ALA A 88 14.61 3.74 25.59
CA ALA A 88 15.64 2.92 26.23
C ALA A 88 16.88 3.75 26.60
N VAL A 89 17.38 4.53 25.64
CA VAL A 89 18.56 5.39 25.84
C VAL A 89 18.28 6.51 26.84
N PHE A 90 17.10 7.13 26.81
CA PHE A 90 16.70 8.14 27.79
C PHE A 90 16.73 7.60 29.22
N ILE A 91 16.16 6.40 29.43
CA ILE A 91 16.13 5.74 30.72
C ILE A 91 17.55 5.39 31.19
N ASP A 92 18.36 4.77 30.32
CA ASP A 92 19.74 4.42 30.64
C ASP A 92 20.57 5.65 31.02
N VAL A 93 20.44 6.75 30.27
CA VAL A 93 21.16 8.00 30.54
C VAL A 93 20.81 8.52 31.93
N ILE A 94 19.52 8.55 32.31
CA ILE A 94 19.15 8.97 33.67
C ILE A 94 19.72 8.01 34.72
N ALA A 95 19.67 6.70 34.46
CA ALA A 95 20.20 5.69 35.38
C ALA A 95 21.73 5.67 35.52
N GLU A 96 22.47 6.36 34.65
CA GLU A 96 23.91 6.63 34.80
C GLU A 96 24.21 7.55 36.00
N PHE A 97 23.23 8.30 36.51
CA PHE A 97 23.41 9.19 37.65
C PHE A 97 23.60 8.40 38.97
N ARG A 98 24.79 8.47 39.58
CA ARG A 98 25.13 7.75 40.83
C ARG A 98 25.44 8.64 42.04
N GLN A 99 25.35 9.96 41.89
CA GLN A 99 25.68 10.91 42.96
C GLN A 99 24.48 11.12 43.89
N PHE A 100 24.11 10.05 44.62
CA PHE A 100 22.91 10.04 45.48
C PHE A 100 22.97 10.98 46.69
N SER A 101 24.12 11.61 46.97
CA SER A 101 24.20 12.71 47.93
C SER A 101 23.50 14.00 47.45
N ARG A 102 23.13 14.09 46.16
CA ARG A 102 22.41 15.24 45.58
C ARG A 102 20.91 14.97 45.52
N GLU A 103 20.29 15.15 46.66
CA GLU A 103 18.89 14.85 46.96
C GLU A 103 17.89 15.47 45.96
N TYR A 104 17.98 16.79 45.74
CA TYR A 104 17.08 17.48 44.81
C TYR A 104 17.22 17.00 43.36
N CYS A 105 18.41 16.54 42.96
CA CYS A 105 18.61 15.93 41.64
C CYS A 105 17.89 14.58 41.55
N ILE A 106 17.94 13.75 42.60
CA ILE A 106 17.24 12.46 42.64
C ILE A 106 15.73 12.69 42.56
N GLU A 107 15.20 13.62 43.36
CA GLU A 107 13.78 13.98 43.36
C GLU A 107 13.31 14.41 41.97
N ALA A 108 14.06 15.29 41.30
CA ALA A 108 13.72 15.76 39.96
C ALA A 108 13.81 14.65 38.91
N LEU A 109 14.85 13.81 38.95
CA LEU A 109 15.02 12.70 38.00
C LEU A 109 13.94 11.63 38.19
N ALA A 110 13.63 11.25 39.43
CA ALA A 110 12.55 10.33 39.74
C ALA A 110 11.18 10.88 39.28
N THR A 111 10.95 12.19 39.45
CA THR A 111 9.74 12.85 38.97
C THR A 111 9.64 12.82 37.43
N ILE A 112 10.74 13.07 36.72
CA ILE A 112 10.78 13.01 35.26
C ILE A 112 10.49 11.58 34.77
N LEU A 113 11.16 10.58 35.36
CA LEU A 113 10.96 9.17 35.02
C LEU A 113 9.51 8.74 35.27
N ARG A 114 8.93 9.15 36.40
CA ARG A 114 7.51 8.91 36.71
C ARG A 114 6.60 9.52 35.65
N ASN A 115 6.83 10.78 35.30
CA ASN A 115 6.01 11.51 34.34
C ASN A 115 6.18 10.98 32.90
N SER A 116 7.29 10.28 32.60
CA SER A 116 7.48 9.64 31.30
C SER A 116 6.74 8.31 31.11
N VAL A 117 6.30 7.66 32.20
CA VAL A 117 5.68 6.31 32.12
C VAL A 117 4.51 6.23 31.11
N PRO A 118 3.56 7.19 31.08
CA PRO A 118 2.44 7.13 30.13
C PRO A 118 2.85 7.35 28.66
N LEU A 119 4.08 7.82 28.42
CA LEU A 119 4.60 8.16 27.09
C LEU A 119 5.55 7.09 26.55
N LEU A 120 5.93 6.11 27.36
CA LEU A 120 6.81 5.02 26.97
C LEU A 120 6.23 4.27 25.76
N ARG A 121 7.06 4.11 24.74
CA ARG A 121 6.74 3.36 23.51
C ARG A 121 7.99 2.71 22.95
N CYS A 122 7.81 1.62 22.24
CA CYS A 122 8.82 1.01 21.38
C CYS A 122 8.14 0.53 20.09
N ASN A 123 8.91 0.39 19.01
CA ASN A 123 8.40 -0.26 17.81
C ASN A 123 8.20 -1.77 18.06
N TYR A 124 6.94 -2.21 18.17
CA TYR A 124 6.59 -3.61 18.41
C TYR A 124 6.98 -4.56 17.28
N THR A 125 7.29 -4.06 16.07
CA THR A 125 7.81 -4.88 14.98
C THR A 125 9.32 -5.09 15.05
N SER A 126 10.02 -4.35 15.94
CA SER A 126 11.45 -4.45 16.15
C SER A 126 11.75 -5.18 17.45
N GLU A 127 12.06 -6.47 17.34
CA GLU A 127 12.43 -7.32 18.49
C GLU A 127 13.57 -6.68 19.29
N LYS A 128 14.61 -6.20 18.60
CA LYS A 128 15.78 -5.54 19.20
C LYS A 128 15.38 -4.34 20.06
N GLU A 129 14.47 -3.49 19.59
CA GLU A 129 14.07 -2.29 20.32
C GLU A 129 13.24 -2.63 21.56
N CYS A 130 12.38 -3.65 21.48
CA CYS A 130 11.61 -4.15 22.62
C CYS A 130 12.53 -4.75 23.68
N LEU A 131 13.52 -5.53 23.28
CA LEU A 131 14.53 -6.11 24.16
C LEU A 131 15.35 -5.03 24.87
N GLU A 132 15.87 -4.06 24.11
CA GLU A 132 16.65 -2.93 24.67
C GLU A 132 15.82 -2.12 25.68
N LEU A 133 14.57 -1.78 25.34
CA LEU A 133 13.69 -1.07 26.27
C LEU A 133 13.42 -1.90 27.53
N SER A 134 13.14 -3.19 27.40
CA SER A 134 12.89 -4.06 28.54
C SER A 134 14.09 -4.12 29.51
N GLY A 135 15.32 -4.17 28.98
CA GLY A 135 16.54 -4.09 29.77
C GLY A 135 16.69 -2.74 30.47
N SER A 136 16.43 -1.64 29.77
CA SER A 136 16.45 -0.30 30.38
C SER A 136 15.41 -0.13 31.49
N LEU A 137 14.23 -0.76 31.37
CA LEU A 137 13.22 -0.78 32.43
C LEU A 137 13.73 -1.47 33.70
N MET A 138 14.48 -2.57 33.56
CA MET A 138 15.16 -3.19 34.70
C MET A 138 16.25 -2.29 35.28
N THR A 139 17.05 -1.64 34.43
CA THR A 139 18.09 -0.69 34.84
C THR A 139 17.53 0.46 35.69
N VAL A 140 16.37 1.01 35.35
CA VAL A 140 15.78 2.11 36.13
C VAL A 140 15.12 1.66 37.42
N LEU A 141 14.52 0.47 37.47
CA LEU A 141 14.04 -0.11 38.73
C LEU A 141 15.20 -0.34 39.70
N ASN A 142 16.33 -0.86 39.20
CA ASN A 142 17.57 -0.98 39.96
C ASN A 142 18.10 0.37 40.45
N TRP A 143 18.10 1.36 39.56
CA TRP A 143 18.49 2.71 39.94
C TRP A 143 17.59 3.28 41.05
N CYS A 144 16.27 3.05 40.97
CA CYS A 144 15.34 3.46 42.00
C CYS A 144 15.65 2.79 43.34
N LEU A 145 15.92 1.48 43.37
CA LEU A 145 16.25 0.76 44.59
C LEU A 145 17.55 1.26 45.24
N LEU A 146 18.60 1.47 44.45
CA LEU A 146 19.89 1.96 44.94
C LEU A 146 19.79 3.39 45.49
N ALA A 147 19.06 4.27 44.79
CA ALA A 147 18.81 5.63 45.25
C ALA A 147 17.92 5.64 46.50
N LEU A 148 16.97 4.70 46.59
CA LEU A 148 16.03 4.58 47.71
C LEU A 148 16.75 4.10 48.97
N GLU A 149 17.62 3.10 48.87
CA GLU A 149 18.44 2.65 49.98
C GLU A 149 19.29 3.80 50.55
N TYR A 150 19.90 4.60 49.68
CA TYR A 150 20.66 5.77 50.11
C TYR A 150 19.77 6.84 50.77
N SER A 151 18.59 7.10 50.21
CA SER A 151 17.65 8.10 50.74
C SER A 151 17.10 7.70 52.12
N LEU A 152 16.80 6.41 52.31
CA LEU A 152 16.37 5.84 53.59
C LEU A 152 17.46 5.92 54.66
N LYS A 153 18.72 5.59 54.31
CA LYS A 153 19.87 5.69 55.23
C LYS A 153 20.13 7.11 55.75
N ASN A 154 19.79 8.12 54.96
CA ASN A 154 20.02 9.52 55.29
C ASN A 154 18.74 10.27 55.71
N GLU A 155 17.64 9.55 55.96
CA GLU A 155 16.35 10.10 56.40
C GLU A 155 15.78 11.20 55.48
N ASN A 156 15.98 11.07 54.16
CA ASN A 156 15.46 12.03 53.19
C ASN A 156 14.06 11.66 52.72
N GLU A 157 13.05 12.27 53.34
CA GLU A 157 11.64 12.02 53.02
C GLU A 157 11.27 12.37 51.57
N CYS A 158 11.74 13.50 51.04
CA CYS A 158 11.37 13.98 49.69
C CYS A 158 11.87 13.03 48.59
N SER A 159 13.16 12.66 48.62
CA SER A 159 13.74 11.73 47.65
C SER A 159 13.13 10.34 47.80
N THR A 160 12.91 9.88 49.03
CA THR A 160 12.27 8.59 49.33
C THR A 160 10.89 8.52 48.70
N LEU A 161 10.05 9.54 48.92
CA LEU A 161 8.70 9.59 48.37
C LEU A 161 8.71 9.68 46.83
N ALA A 162 9.62 10.46 46.24
CA ALA A 162 9.73 10.58 44.78
C ALA A 162 10.13 9.25 44.11
N LEU A 163 11.07 8.52 44.71
CA LEU A 163 11.53 7.22 44.23
C LEU A 163 10.46 6.13 44.37
N ILE A 164 9.75 6.08 45.51
CA ILE A 164 8.62 5.17 45.72
C ILE A 164 7.53 5.44 44.68
N ASN A 165 7.15 6.71 44.48
CA ASN A 165 6.15 7.08 43.49
C ASN A 165 6.59 6.73 42.05
N CYS A 166 7.88 6.84 41.74
CA CYS A 166 8.43 6.41 40.46
C CYS A 166 8.30 4.90 40.30
N ALA A 167 8.79 4.10 41.25
CA ALA A 167 8.69 2.64 41.21
C ALA A 167 7.22 2.17 41.10
N CYS A 168 6.30 2.76 41.87
CA CYS A 168 4.87 2.49 41.79
C CYS A 168 4.29 2.81 40.41
N ALA A 169 4.68 3.92 39.77
CA ALA A 169 4.19 4.26 38.44
C ALA A 169 4.63 3.24 37.37
N TYR A 170 5.88 2.77 37.45
CA TYR A 170 6.37 1.70 36.59
C TYR A 170 5.62 0.39 36.84
N ALA A 171 5.41 0.03 38.11
CA ALA A 171 4.68 -1.19 38.48
C ALA A 171 3.21 -1.19 38.03
N ASN A 172 2.53 -0.05 38.15
CA ASN A 172 1.13 0.09 37.76
C ASN A 172 0.93 0.18 36.23
N SER A 173 1.99 0.44 35.45
CA SER A 173 1.90 0.54 34.00
C SER A 173 1.77 -0.84 33.36
N LYS A 174 0.65 -1.08 32.67
CA LYS A 174 0.43 -2.30 31.88
C LYS A 174 1.55 -2.53 30.86
N PHE A 175 1.97 -1.47 30.16
CA PHE A 175 3.02 -1.53 29.16
C PHE A 175 4.35 -2.01 29.75
N VAL A 176 4.75 -1.44 30.89
CA VAL A 176 5.98 -1.82 31.60
C VAL A 176 5.91 -3.27 32.08
N ARG A 177 4.80 -3.67 32.71
CA ARG A 177 4.59 -5.05 33.18
C ARG A 177 4.70 -6.07 32.04
N THR A 178 4.09 -5.79 30.89
CA THR A 178 4.17 -6.66 29.72
C THR A 178 5.61 -6.80 29.20
N LEU A 179 6.35 -5.70 29.09
CA LEU A 179 7.74 -5.75 28.63
C LEU A 179 8.66 -6.50 29.61
N LEU A 180 8.47 -6.32 30.91
CA LEU A 180 9.23 -7.03 31.94
C LEU A 180 8.88 -8.52 32.00
N TYR A 181 7.61 -8.88 31.77
CA TYR A 181 7.20 -10.27 31.63
C TYR A 181 7.90 -10.94 30.43
N ILE A 182 7.94 -10.26 29.28
CA ILE A 182 8.65 -10.75 28.10
C ILE A 182 10.16 -10.88 28.37
N HIS A 183 10.76 -9.90 29.06
CA HIS A 183 12.18 -9.90 29.43
C HIS A 183 12.58 -11.19 30.18
N GLU A 184 11.79 -11.56 31.20
CA GLU A 184 12.00 -12.77 31.99
C GLU A 184 11.82 -14.04 31.15
N HIS A 185 10.81 -14.09 30.27
CA HIS A 185 10.53 -15.27 29.44
C HIS A 185 11.54 -15.50 28.30
N ILE A 186 12.29 -14.47 27.91
CA ILE A 186 13.40 -14.60 26.95
C ILE A 186 14.69 -15.08 27.66
N GLY A 187 14.63 -15.35 28.96
CA GLY A 187 15.73 -15.91 29.76
C GLY A 187 16.64 -14.87 30.41
N SER A 188 16.16 -13.63 30.57
CA SER A 188 16.88 -12.57 31.29
C SER A 188 16.61 -12.63 32.81
N GLU A 189 17.16 -11.68 33.58
CA GLU A 189 16.99 -11.63 35.03
C GLU A 189 15.52 -11.48 35.45
N SER A 190 15.11 -12.24 36.46
CA SER A 190 13.73 -12.20 36.99
C SER A 190 13.47 -10.86 37.67
N VAL A 191 12.31 -10.25 37.41
CA VAL A 191 11.93 -8.97 38.05
C VAL A 191 11.64 -9.14 39.55
N ASN A 192 11.44 -10.38 40.02
CA ASN A 192 11.08 -10.67 41.41
C ASN A 192 12.13 -10.20 42.43
N TYR A 193 13.42 -10.10 42.08
CA TYR A 193 14.40 -9.58 43.03
C TYR A 193 14.13 -8.10 43.39
N VAL A 194 13.47 -7.32 42.52
CA VAL A 194 13.09 -5.94 42.82
C VAL A 194 12.07 -5.90 43.94
N VAL A 195 11.13 -6.87 43.95
CA VAL A 195 10.14 -7.07 45.00
C VAL A 195 10.83 -7.49 46.30
N GLU A 196 11.76 -8.46 46.23
CA GLU A 196 12.51 -8.94 47.39
C GLU A 196 13.35 -7.83 48.04
N ALA A 197 14.00 -6.99 47.23
CA ALA A 197 14.75 -5.82 47.70
C ALA A 197 13.84 -4.82 48.44
N ALA A 198 12.67 -4.51 47.89
CA ALA A 198 11.70 -3.63 48.53
C ALA A 198 11.19 -4.20 49.87
N VAL A 199 10.96 -5.52 49.95
CA VAL A 199 10.59 -6.21 51.19
C VAL A 199 11.71 -6.13 52.23
N SER A 200 12.97 -6.32 51.81
CA SER A 200 14.15 -6.17 52.68
C SER A 200 14.29 -4.75 53.23
N PHE A 201 14.01 -3.72 52.41
CA PHE A 201 13.98 -2.34 52.87
C PHE A 201 12.86 -2.09 53.90
N ALA A 202 11.65 -2.61 53.69
CA ALA A 202 10.56 -2.46 54.66
C ALA A 202 10.86 -3.15 56.01
N GLN A 203 11.65 -4.23 56.01
CA GLN A 203 12.11 -4.86 57.25
C GLN A 203 13.19 -4.03 57.97
N SER A 204 14.08 -3.40 57.21
CA SER A 204 15.18 -2.57 57.74
C SER A 204 14.71 -1.19 58.22
N TYR A 205 13.64 -0.66 57.62
CA TYR A 205 13.09 0.68 57.88
C TYR A 205 11.56 0.60 58.14
N PRO A 206 11.13 0.04 59.28
CA PRO A 206 9.72 -0.24 59.55
C PRO A 206 8.85 1.02 59.72
N ASP A 207 9.46 2.17 59.97
CA ASP A 207 8.74 3.44 60.17
C ASP A 207 8.26 4.08 58.86
N CYS A 208 8.82 3.71 57.71
CA CYS A 208 8.42 4.23 56.40
C CYS A 208 7.21 3.44 55.85
N LYS A 209 6.01 3.99 56.04
CA LYS A 209 4.75 3.36 55.62
C LYS A 209 4.62 3.26 54.10
N GLU A 210 5.27 4.17 53.37
CA GLU A 210 5.24 4.27 51.91
C GLU A 210 5.90 3.05 51.24
N LEU A 211 6.86 2.40 51.91
CA LEU A 211 7.46 1.15 51.43
C LEU A 211 6.42 0.03 51.29
N LYS A 212 5.39 0.02 52.14
CA LYS A 212 4.30 -0.95 52.04
C LYS A 212 3.51 -0.76 50.75
N THR A 213 3.20 0.49 50.40
CA THR A 213 2.55 0.86 49.13
C THR A 213 3.40 0.44 47.93
N MET A 214 4.72 0.64 48.02
CA MET A 214 5.66 0.20 46.98
C MET A 214 5.63 -1.31 46.78
N ILE A 215 5.68 -2.08 47.87
CA ILE A 215 5.62 -3.55 47.81
C ILE A 215 4.31 -4.02 47.17
N GLU A 216 3.17 -3.46 47.59
CA GLU A 216 1.85 -3.81 47.02
C GLU A 216 1.77 -3.52 45.51
N ALA A 217 2.38 -2.42 45.05
CA ALA A 217 2.46 -2.11 43.62
C ALA A 217 3.41 -3.08 42.89
N LEU A 218 4.61 -3.32 43.40
CA LEU A 218 5.63 -4.18 42.77
C LEU A 218 5.21 -5.64 42.72
N GLN A 219 4.40 -6.13 43.66
CA GLN A 219 3.82 -7.48 43.62
C GLN A 219 3.00 -7.74 42.34
N GLN A 220 2.53 -6.70 41.66
CA GLN A 220 1.86 -6.83 40.37
C GLN A 220 2.78 -7.32 39.24
N PHE A 221 4.10 -7.27 39.38
CA PHE A 221 5.04 -7.85 38.40
C PHE A 221 4.93 -9.37 38.30
N GLY A 222 4.65 -10.05 39.42
CA GLY A 222 4.43 -11.50 39.44
C GLY A 222 3.06 -11.93 38.92
N SER A 223 2.15 -10.97 38.69
CA SER A 223 0.86 -11.26 38.05
C SER A 223 1.04 -11.29 36.53
N ILE A 224 0.51 -12.32 35.89
CA ILE A 224 0.52 -12.43 34.44
C ILE A 224 -0.17 -11.18 33.87
N PRO A 225 0.50 -10.36 33.03
CA PRO A 225 -0.07 -9.12 32.49
C PRO A 225 -1.15 -9.38 31.42
N ILE A 226 -1.58 -10.63 31.29
CA ILE A 226 -2.69 -11.06 30.46
C ILE A 226 -3.97 -10.64 31.18
N GLU A 227 -4.49 -9.47 30.82
CA GLU A 227 -5.94 -9.41 30.67
C GLU A 227 -6.26 -10.49 29.64
N ARG A 228 -7.04 -11.50 30.05
CA ARG A 228 -7.71 -12.34 29.06
C ARG A 228 -8.43 -11.33 28.19
N ILE A 229 -7.91 -11.17 26.99
CA ILE A 229 -8.65 -10.66 25.87
C ILE A 229 -9.95 -11.44 25.96
N ASP A 230 -11.04 -10.79 26.38
CA ASP A 230 -12.36 -11.41 26.25
C ASP A 230 -12.39 -11.95 24.82
N ASP A 231 -12.89 -13.17 24.63
CA ASP A 231 -13.00 -13.78 23.30
C ASP A 231 -13.75 -12.85 22.29
N ASN A 232 -14.36 -11.77 22.81
CA ASN A 232 -14.90 -10.59 22.14
C ASN A 232 -13.89 -9.49 21.70
N ILE A 233 -12.57 -9.70 21.62
CA ILE A 233 -11.69 -8.81 20.82
C ILE A 233 -11.81 -9.08 19.31
N GLY A 234 -12.70 -10.01 18.91
CA GLY A 234 -13.37 -9.95 17.61
C GLY A 234 -14.16 -8.64 17.42
N GLY A 235 -13.46 -7.52 17.29
CA GLY A 235 -14.04 -6.18 17.24
C GLY A 235 -13.03 -5.04 17.43
N SER A 236 -12.04 -5.17 18.33
CA SER A 236 -11.22 -4.03 18.76
C SER A 236 -9.81 -3.98 18.17
N VAL A 237 -9.27 -5.09 17.68
CA VAL A 237 -8.11 -5.08 16.78
C VAL A 237 -8.61 -5.55 15.42
N LYS A 238 -8.89 -4.62 14.51
CA LYS A 238 -9.16 -4.93 13.09
C LYS A 238 -7.87 -5.43 12.43
N GLN A 239 -7.43 -6.64 12.77
CA GLN A 239 -6.53 -7.37 11.88
C GLN A 239 -7.40 -7.92 10.76
N SER A 240 -7.44 -7.18 9.66
CA SER A 240 -7.91 -7.70 8.38
C SER A 240 -7.19 -9.01 8.11
N HIS A 241 -7.93 -10.07 7.82
CA HIS A 241 -7.30 -11.37 7.60
C HIS A 241 -6.56 -11.30 6.25
N PRO A 242 -5.22 -11.47 6.20
CA PRO A 242 -4.46 -11.25 4.97
C PRO A 242 -4.94 -12.12 3.81
N ALA A 243 -5.51 -13.30 4.10
CA ALA A 243 -5.97 -14.24 3.08
C ALA A 243 -7.09 -13.67 2.18
N ILE A 244 -8.13 -13.06 2.76
CA ILE A 244 -9.25 -12.47 2.00
C ILE A 244 -8.76 -11.25 1.21
N LEU A 245 -7.97 -10.39 1.86
CA LEU A 245 -7.36 -9.23 1.18
C LEU A 245 -6.51 -9.67 -0.03
N THR A 246 -5.67 -10.68 0.17
CA THR A 246 -4.78 -11.22 -0.88
C THR A 246 -5.60 -11.84 -2.01
N LEU A 247 -6.66 -12.58 -1.67
CA LEU A 247 -7.50 -13.22 -2.66
C LEU A 247 -8.25 -12.20 -3.52
N VAL A 248 -8.76 -11.11 -2.92
CA VAL A 248 -9.31 -9.98 -3.68
C VAL A 248 -8.26 -9.36 -4.60
N SER A 249 -7.06 -9.06 -4.09
CA SER A 249 -5.97 -8.51 -4.93
C SER A 249 -5.58 -9.43 -6.09
N VAL A 250 -5.60 -10.75 -5.88
CA VAL A 250 -5.33 -11.74 -6.93
C VAL A 250 -6.43 -11.72 -7.99
N PHE A 251 -7.71 -11.74 -7.58
CA PHE A 251 -8.82 -11.72 -8.52
C PHE A 251 -8.95 -10.40 -9.27
N GLU A 252 -8.73 -9.28 -8.60
CA GLU A 252 -8.79 -7.96 -9.20
C GLU A 252 -7.60 -7.69 -10.13
N GLY A 253 -6.38 -7.98 -9.68
CA GLY A 253 -5.15 -7.63 -10.39
C GLY A 253 -4.64 -8.65 -11.41
N PHE A 254 -4.91 -9.94 -11.21
CA PHE A 254 -4.25 -11.01 -11.99
C PHE A 254 -5.20 -12.05 -12.60
N ARG A 255 -6.42 -12.16 -12.06
CA ARG A 255 -7.37 -13.22 -12.44
C ARG A 255 -8.75 -12.66 -12.74
N MET A 256 -8.80 -11.43 -13.26
CA MET A 256 -10.06 -10.72 -13.47
C MET A 256 -10.97 -11.39 -14.50
N THR A 257 -10.43 -12.25 -15.37
CA THR A 257 -11.21 -13.02 -16.36
C THR A 257 -11.92 -14.24 -15.79
N LYS A 258 -11.61 -14.67 -14.55
CA LYS A 258 -12.26 -15.82 -13.90
C LYS A 258 -13.76 -15.58 -13.75
N LYS A 259 -14.54 -16.65 -13.83
CA LYS A 259 -15.99 -16.56 -13.68
C LYS A 259 -16.38 -16.25 -12.24
N VAL A 260 -17.52 -15.59 -12.07
CA VAL A 260 -18.03 -15.12 -10.77
C VAL A 260 -18.28 -16.28 -9.80
N ASP A 261 -18.86 -17.38 -10.29
CA ASP A 261 -19.09 -18.62 -9.54
C ASP A 261 -17.77 -19.15 -8.94
N GLN A 262 -16.74 -19.30 -9.77
CA GLN A 262 -15.43 -19.80 -9.33
C GLN A 262 -14.76 -18.88 -8.29
N MET A 263 -14.92 -17.57 -8.42
CA MET A 263 -14.39 -16.62 -7.44
C MET A 263 -15.14 -16.76 -6.11
N ALA A 264 -16.47 -16.84 -6.16
CA ALA A 264 -17.31 -17.01 -4.98
C ALA A 264 -17.05 -18.35 -4.29
N ASP A 265 -16.92 -19.46 -5.03
CA ASP A 265 -16.53 -20.77 -4.50
C ASP A 265 -15.20 -20.67 -3.75
N SER A 266 -14.21 -19.97 -4.32
CA SER A 266 -12.90 -19.77 -3.66
C SER A 266 -13.01 -18.99 -2.36
N PHE A 267 -13.85 -17.95 -2.30
CA PHE A 267 -14.09 -17.20 -1.06
C PHE A 267 -14.84 -18.05 -0.03
N PHE A 268 -15.83 -18.82 -0.47
CA PHE A 268 -16.64 -19.68 0.40
C PHE A 268 -15.80 -20.80 0.99
N GLU A 269 -15.05 -21.54 0.16
CA GLU A 269 -14.15 -22.61 0.61
C GLU A 269 -13.08 -22.08 1.57
N LEU A 270 -12.51 -20.91 1.29
CA LEU A 270 -11.52 -20.29 2.18
C LEU A 270 -12.13 -19.91 3.53
N ALA A 271 -13.37 -19.40 3.54
CA ALA A 271 -14.07 -19.08 4.77
C ALA A 271 -14.39 -20.34 5.58
N GLU A 272 -14.84 -21.42 4.93
CA GLU A 272 -15.12 -22.71 5.58
C GLU A 272 -13.83 -23.35 6.14
N ILE A 273 -12.75 -23.39 5.36
CA ILE A 273 -11.46 -23.98 5.78
C ILE A 273 -10.86 -23.26 6.98
N LEU A 274 -10.96 -21.93 7.00
CA LEU A 274 -10.39 -21.10 8.06
C LEU A 274 -11.37 -20.86 9.22
N GLU A 275 -12.57 -21.44 9.16
CA GLU A 275 -13.69 -21.14 10.07
C GLU A 275 -13.90 -19.61 10.23
N PHE A 276 -13.74 -18.88 9.13
CA PHE A 276 -13.73 -17.43 9.10
C PHE A 276 -15.17 -16.87 9.05
N PRO A 277 -15.56 -15.96 9.97
CA PRO A 277 -16.92 -15.43 9.98
C PRO A 277 -17.31 -14.74 8.68
N PHE A 278 -18.46 -15.08 8.09
CA PHE A 278 -18.93 -14.49 6.84
C PHE A 278 -19.11 -12.98 6.92
N SER A 279 -19.54 -12.44 8.06
CA SER A 279 -19.61 -10.98 8.29
C SER A 279 -18.25 -10.31 8.13
N LYS A 280 -17.17 -10.93 8.64
CA LYS A 280 -15.80 -10.44 8.47
C LYS A 280 -15.27 -10.66 7.07
N MET A 281 -15.65 -11.75 6.42
CA MET A 281 -15.32 -12.00 5.02
C MET A 281 -15.89 -10.91 4.11
N PHE A 282 -17.18 -10.62 4.19
CA PHE A 282 -17.80 -9.55 3.41
C PHE A 282 -17.16 -8.19 3.71
N GLU A 283 -16.88 -7.90 4.98
CA GLU A 283 -16.23 -6.67 5.42
C GLU A 283 -14.83 -6.53 4.78
N ASP A 284 -14.00 -7.58 4.83
CA ASP A 284 -12.65 -7.59 4.26
C ASP A 284 -12.66 -7.57 2.74
N MET A 285 -13.63 -8.22 2.08
CA MET A 285 -13.79 -8.15 0.62
C MET A 285 -14.05 -6.71 0.16
N ILE A 286 -15.01 -6.03 0.78
CA ILE A 286 -15.37 -4.64 0.45
C ILE A 286 -14.21 -3.70 0.78
N ARG A 287 -13.55 -3.92 1.93
CA ARG A 287 -12.38 -3.14 2.35
C ARG A 287 -11.21 -3.29 1.40
N ALA A 288 -10.88 -4.51 0.97
CA ALA A 288 -9.78 -4.80 0.05
C ALA A 288 -9.94 -3.99 -1.24
N SER A 289 -11.11 -4.09 -1.86
CA SER A 289 -11.39 -3.36 -3.10
C SER A 289 -11.34 -1.84 -2.93
N LEU A 290 -11.77 -1.31 -1.78
CA LEU A 290 -11.62 0.12 -1.46
C LEU A 290 -10.13 0.52 -1.32
N LEU A 291 -9.32 -0.32 -0.68
CA LEU A 291 -7.88 -0.06 -0.53
C LEU A 291 -7.15 -0.12 -1.88
N ILE A 292 -7.51 -1.07 -2.75
CA ILE A 292 -6.91 -1.16 -4.10
C ILE A 292 -7.29 0.07 -4.94
N MET A 293 -8.56 0.51 -4.90
CA MET A 293 -8.96 1.78 -5.53
C MET A 293 -8.20 2.98 -4.95
N LEU A 294 -7.92 2.99 -3.64
CA LEU A 294 -7.15 4.05 -2.99
C LEU A 294 -5.66 4.03 -3.36
N ASP A 295 -5.09 2.86 -3.67
CA ASP A 295 -3.68 2.71 -4.08
C ASP A 295 -3.46 2.93 -5.59
N ALA A 296 -4.48 2.69 -6.42
CA ALA A 296 -4.39 2.81 -7.89
C ALA A 296 -3.84 4.18 -8.34
N LYS A 297 -2.73 4.23 -9.07
CA LYS A 297 -2.11 5.52 -9.43
C LYS A 297 -3.03 6.34 -10.34
N GLU A 298 -3.32 7.60 -9.98
CA GLU A 298 -4.17 8.50 -10.79
C GLU A 298 -3.63 8.70 -12.22
N SER A 299 -2.30 8.59 -12.40
CA SER A 299 -1.64 8.68 -13.70
C SER A 299 -1.93 7.51 -14.64
N LEU A 300 -2.37 6.36 -14.11
CA LEU A 300 -2.69 5.15 -14.85
C LEU A 300 -4.21 4.95 -14.78
N GLY A 301 -4.95 5.67 -15.62
CA GLY A 301 -6.43 5.61 -15.66
C GLY A 301 -6.99 4.19 -15.89
N GLU A 302 -6.18 3.26 -16.41
CA GLU A 302 -6.52 1.85 -16.63
C GLU A 302 -6.69 1.08 -15.31
N ASP A 303 -5.79 1.26 -14.33
CA ASP A 303 -5.82 0.57 -13.03
C ASP A 303 -7.06 0.97 -12.21
N LEU A 304 -7.42 2.26 -12.27
CA LEU A 304 -8.62 2.76 -11.60
C LEU A 304 -9.91 2.21 -12.24
N VAL A 305 -9.92 1.98 -13.55
CA VAL A 305 -11.10 1.43 -14.25
C VAL A 305 -11.28 -0.05 -13.94
N ALA A 306 -10.19 -0.83 -13.89
CA ALA A 306 -10.24 -2.24 -13.53
C ALA A 306 -10.74 -2.45 -12.10
N SER A 307 -10.21 -1.67 -11.15
CA SER A 307 -10.65 -1.70 -9.74
C SER A 307 -12.12 -1.31 -9.56
N GLN A 308 -12.57 -0.26 -10.26
CA GLN A 308 -13.98 0.11 -10.29
C GLN A 308 -14.87 -1.00 -10.89
N ALA A 309 -14.41 -1.72 -11.90
CA ALA A 309 -15.17 -2.84 -12.48
C ALA A 309 -15.30 -4.03 -11.53
N PHE A 310 -14.24 -4.37 -10.81
CA PHE A 310 -14.33 -5.37 -9.76
C PHE A 310 -15.31 -4.92 -8.68
N TYR A 311 -15.14 -3.71 -8.14
CA TYR A 311 -15.94 -3.21 -7.02
C TYR A 311 -17.42 -3.01 -7.33
N TYR A 312 -17.75 -2.33 -8.44
CA TYR A 312 -19.14 -1.98 -8.75
C TYR A 312 -19.90 -3.05 -9.51
N VAL A 313 -19.23 -3.91 -10.28
CA VAL A 313 -19.91 -4.86 -11.16
C VAL A 313 -19.72 -6.29 -10.69
N LYS A 314 -18.48 -6.71 -10.44
CA LYS A 314 -18.18 -8.12 -10.16
C LYS A 314 -18.46 -8.51 -8.71
N LEU A 315 -18.04 -7.70 -7.76
CA LEU A 315 -18.22 -7.95 -6.33
C LEU A 315 -19.70 -8.16 -5.95
N PRO A 316 -20.68 -7.36 -6.42
CA PRO A 316 -22.09 -7.65 -6.18
C PRO A 316 -22.55 -9.03 -6.69
N GLN A 317 -22.04 -9.47 -7.84
CA GLN A 317 -22.37 -10.80 -8.38
C GLN A 317 -21.68 -11.92 -7.59
N ILE A 318 -20.45 -11.71 -7.11
CA ILE A 318 -19.74 -12.65 -6.22
C ILE A 318 -20.53 -12.81 -4.93
N VAL A 319 -20.93 -11.69 -4.31
CA VAL A 319 -21.75 -11.69 -3.08
C VAL A 319 -23.07 -12.41 -3.31
N LYS A 320 -23.76 -12.15 -4.44
CA LYS A 320 -24.97 -12.88 -4.81
C LYS A 320 -24.75 -14.39 -4.82
N HIS A 321 -23.65 -14.86 -5.42
CA HIS A 321 -23.34 -16.28 -5.47
C HIS A 321 -22.98 -16.85 -4.08
N LEU A 322 -22.24 -16.10 -3.26
CA LEU A 322 -21.95 -16.48 -1.87
C LEU A 322 -23.23 -16.68 -1.05
N LEU A 323 -24.23 -15.81 -1.22
CA LEU A 323 -25.54 -15.98 -0.57
C LEU A 323 -26.26 -17.26 -1.07
N THR A 324 -26.11 -17.62 -2.35
CA THR A 324 -26.67 -18.88 -2.86
C THR A 324 -25.95 -20.13 -2.35
N LEU A 325 -24.67 -20.01 -1.99
CA LEU A 325 -23.88 -21.10 -1.39
C LEU A 325 -24.20 -21.31 0.09
N GLY A 326 -24.86 -20.35 0.75
CA GLY A 326 -25.29 -20.46 2.15
C GLY A 326 -24.73 -19.38 3.08
N ALA A 327 -23.98 -18.40 2.57
CA ALA A 327 -23.54 -17.27 3.37
C ALA A 327 -24.75 -16.46 3.88
N PRO A 328 -24.82 -16.08 5.18
CA PRO A 328 -25.98 -15.37 5.72
C PRO A 328 -26.13 -13.94 5.17
N LEU A 329 -27.35 -13.54 4.83
CA LEU A 329 -27.66 -12.17 4.41
C LEU A 329 -27.45 -11.16 5.56
N ASP A 330 -27.79 -11.54 6.79
CA ASP A 330 -27.61 -10.67 7.97
C ASP A 330 -26.14 -10.32 8.19
N ASP A 331 -25.23 -11.26 7.91
CA ASP A 331 -23.79 -11.04 7.98
C ASP A 331 -23.30 -10.03 6.94
N LEU A 332 -23.85 -10.07 5.73
CA LEU A 332 -23.59 -9.05 4.71
C LEU A 332 -24.09 -7.67 5.15
N ILE A 333 -25.30 -7.58 5.72
CA ILE A 333 -25.86 -6.32 6.21
C ILE A 333 -24.99 -5.76 7.33
N SER A 334 -24.56 -6.60 8.28
CA SER A 334 -23.63 -6.21 9.35
C SER A 334 -22.29 -5.71 8.80
N ALA A 335 -21.77 -6.35 7.76
CA ALA A 335 -20.54 -5.92 7.09
C ALA A 335 -20.70 -4.56 6.40
N LEU A 336 -21.81 -4.34 5.70
CA LEU A 336 -22.13 -3.06 5.05
C LEU A 336 -22.28 -1.93 6.07
N ASP A 337 -22.92 -2.19 7.22
CA ASP A 337 -23.04 -1.22 8.31
C ASP A 337 -21.67 -0.86 8.91
N THR A 338 -20.82 -1.87 9.11
CA THR A 338 -19.43 -1.68 9.61
C THR A 338 -18.58 -0.90 8.62
N ILE A 339 -18.73 -1.14 7.32
CA ILE A 339 -18.08 -0.36 6.28
C ILE A 339 -18.62 1.06 6.28
N CYS A 340 -19.94 1.27 6.40
CA CYS A 340 -20.54 2.60 6.48
C CYS A 340 -19.92 3.46 7.60
N ASP A 341 -19.54 2.84 8.73
CA ASP A 341 -18.89 3.50 9.85
C ASP A 341 -17.38 3.77 9.64
N ASN A 342 -16.77 3.22 8.60
CA ASN A 342 -15.35 3.42 8.28
C ASN A 342 -15.08 4.74 7.52
N LYS A 343 -15.12 5.83 8.27
CA LYS A 343 -15.05 7.22 7.81
C LYS A 343 -13.82 7.51 6.95
N THR A 344 -12.63 7.16 7.44
CA THR A 344 -11.37 7.58 6.83
C THR A 344 -11.17 6.96 5.45
N LEU A 345 -11.35 5.65 5.33
CA LEU A 345 -11.13 4.94 4.07
C LEU A 345 -12.09 5.42 2.98
N LEU A 346 -13.38 5.49 3.32
CA LEU A 346 -14.41 5.87 2.38
C LEU A 346 -14.30 7.33 1.93
N ASN A 347 -13.99 8.25 2.84
CA ASN A 347 -13.80 9.66 2.48
C ASN A 347 -12.58 9.84 1.58
N GLN A 348 -11.49 9.12 1.83
CA GLN A 348 -10.29 9.18 0.99
C GLN A 348 -10.57 8.65 -0.42
N VAL A 349 -11.31 7.54 -0.55
CA VAL A 349 -11.70 6.99 -1.85
C VAL A 349 -12.69 7.91 -2.58
N ASP A 350 -13.67 8.48 -1.87
CA ASP A 350 -14.64 9.44 -2.43
C ASP A 350 -13.93 10.71 -2.93
N MET A 351 -12.93 11.22 -2.20
CA MET A 351 -12.12 12.37 -2.62
C MET A 351 -11.31 12.05 -3.88
N LYS A 352 -10.66 10.89 -3.91
CA LYS A 352 -9.84 10.46 -5.05
C LYS A 352 -10.67 10.24 -6.31
N THR A 353 -11.79 9.53 -6.19
CA THR A 353 -12.66 9.20 -7.31
C THR A 353 -13.61 10.33 -7.70
N LYS A 354 -13.83 11.30 -6.79
CA LYS A 354 -14.83 12.38 -6.92
C LYS A 354 -16.26 11.84 -7.10
N THR A 355 -16.54 10.67 -6.54
CA THR A 355 -17.85 9.99 -6.60
C THR A 355 -18.28 9.49 -5.24
N ASN A 356 -19.58 9.26 -5.06
CA ASN A 356 -20.11 8.65 -3.84
C ASN A 356 -19.99 7.13 -3.93
N THR A 357 -18.81 6.62 -3.60
CA THR A 357 -18.40 5.23 -3.85
C THR A 357 -19.35 4.23 -3.19
N PHE A 358 -19.70 4.49 -1.93
CA PHE A 358 -20.58 3.59 -1.17
C PHE A 358 -22.01 3.60 -1.69
N GLN A 359 -22.53 4.75 -2.10
CA GLN A 359 -23.87 4.83 -2.70
C GLN A 359 -23.96 3.97 -3.96
N HIS A 360 -22.99 4.13 -4.87
CA HIS A 360 -22.99 3.35 -6.10
C HIS A 360 -22.83 1.85 -5.84
N LEU A 361 -22.04 1.43 -4.84
CA LEU A 361 -21.99 0.02 -4.45
C LEU A 361 -23.37 -0.49 -4.01
N LEU A 362 -24.06 0.23 -3.12
CA LEU A 362 -25.38 -0.18 -2.61
C LEU A 362 -26.42 -0.26 -3.74
N GLU A 363 -26.42 0.69 -4.66
CA GLU A 363 -27.27 0.68 -5.86
C GLU A 363 -27.00 -0.56 -6.72
N GLN A 364 -25.73 -0.95 -6.91
CA GLN A 364 -25.38 -2.14 -7.68
C GLN A 364 -25.71 -3.45 -6.94
N MET A 365 -25.55 -3.50 -5.62
CA MET A 365 -25.98 -4.63 -4.79
C MET A 365 -27.51 -4.83 -4.88
N ALA A 366 -28.28 -3.74 -4.85
CA ALA A 366 -29.72 -3.79 -5.03
C ALA A 366 -30.10 -4.23 -6.46
N ALA A 367 -29.45 -3.68 -7.49
CA ALA A 367 -29.67 -4.08 -8.88
C ALA A 367 -29.33 -5.56 -9.14
N ALA A 368 -28.34 -6.11 -8.42
CA ALA A 368 -28.01 -7.54 -8.48
C ALA A 368 -29.03 -8.43 -7.74
N GLY A 369 -29.93 -7.84 -6.94
CA GLY A 369 -30.91 -8.54 -6.11
C GLY A 369 -30.33 -9.10 -4.82
N VAL A 370 -29.25 -8.51 -4.31
CA VAL A 370 -28.54 -8.94 -3.09
C VAL A 370 -29.16 -8.32 -1.83
N ILE A 371 -29.51 -7.03 -1.91
CA ILE A 371 -30.13 -6.27 -0.81
C ILE A 371 -31.39 -5.56 -1.33
N ASP A 372 -32.30 -5.21 -0.42
CA ASP A 372 -33.51 -4.47 -0.77
C ASP A 372 -33.30 -2.94 -0.73
N GLU A 373 -34.24 -2.19 -1.30
CA GLU A 373 -34.19 -0.73 -1.31
C GLU A 373 -34.28 -0.11 0.10
N ARG A 374 -34.82 -0.85 1.08
CA ARG A 374 -34.95 -0.37 2.46
C ARG A 374 -33.59 -0.31 3.13
N ILE A 375 -32.78 -1.36 2.99
CA ILE A 375 -31.40 -1.42 3.49
C ILE A 375 -30.56 -0.31 2.84
N VAL A 376 -30.69 -0.14 1.52
CA VAL A 376 -29.99 0.95 0.79
C VAL A 376 -30.34 2.31 1.39
N LYS A 377 -31.63 2.60 1.55
CA LYS A 377 -32.09 3.88 2.10
C LYS A 377 -31.56 4.12 3.52
N ASN A 378 -31.68 3.14 4.40
CA ASN A 378 -31.22 3.25 5.79
C ASN A 378 -29.72 3.55 5.90
N LEU A 379 -28.89 2.83 5.14
CA LEU A 379 -27.43 3.03 5.14
C LEU A 379 -27.03 4.38 4.53
N LEU A 380 -27.75 4.83 3.50
CA LEU A 380 -27.51 6.15 2.89
C LEU A 380 -27.91 7.29 3.83
N GLU A 381 -29.03 7.17 4.54
CA GLU A 381 -29.46 8.14 5.57
C GLU A 381 -28.42 8.22 6.71
N LYS A 382 -27.99 7.06 7.25
CA LYS A 382 -26.91 6.99 8.25
C LYS A 382 -25.64 7.73 7.80
N ARG A 383 -25.24 7.52 6.53
CA ARG A 383 -24.06 8.17 5.95
C ARG A 383 -24.26 9.66 5.67
N TRP A 384 -25.48 10.06 5.31
CA TRP A 384 -25.83 11.45 5.02
C TRP A 384 -25.74 12.32 6.28
N ASP A 385 -26.38 11.87 7.36
CA ASP A 385 -26.37 12.54 8.67
C ASP A 385 -24.94 12.74 9.17
N PHE A 386 -24.12 11.69 9.06
CA PHE A 386 -22.71 11.76 9.43
C PHE A 386 -21.92 12.79 8.60
N ARG A 387 -22.06 12.79 7.27
CA ARG A 387 -21.34 13.73 6.40
C ARG A 387 -21.70 15.19 6.69
N SER A 388 -22.98 15.47 6.93
CA SER A 388 -23.45 16.82 7.28
C SER A 388 -22.81 17.37 8.57
N GLN A 389 -22.46 16.50 9.52
CA GLN A 389 -22.01 16.91 10.85
C GLN A 389 -20.48 17.00 10.97
N TYR A 390 -19.73 16.18 10.24
CA TYR A 390 -18.29 16.03 10.46
C TYR A 390 -17.39 16.35 9.25
N TRP A 391 -17.95 16.44 8.02
CA TRP A 391 -17.18 16.71 6.79
C TRP A 391 -17.97 17.59 5.79
N PRO A 392 -18.17 18.88 6.11
CA PRO A 392 -19.04 19.78 5.33
C PRO A 392 -18.56 20.06 3.90
N GLU A 393 -17.25 19.95 3.62
CA GLU A 393 -16.66 20.15 2.30
C GLU A 393 -17.07 19.05 1.30
N LEU A 394 -16.95 17.78 1.70
CA LEU A 394 -17.43 16.61 0.95
C LEU A 394 -18.94 16.62 0.80
N PHE A 395 -19.65 17.08 1.84
CA PHE A 395 -21.11 17.24 1.81
C PHE A 395 -21.55 18.28 0.76
N GLN A 396 -20.92 19.45 0.73
CA GLN A 396 -21.21 20.47 -0.29
C GLN A 396 -20.85 20.00 -1.71
N MET A 397 -19.71 19.29 -1.86
CA MET A 397 -19.31 18.72 -3.14
C MET A 397 -20.40 17.81 -3.70
N PHE A 398 -20.99 16.92 -2.89
CA PHE A 398 -22.01 16.00 -3.38
C PHE A 398 -23.43 16.60 -3.46
N ALA A 399 -23.78 17.53 -2.56
CA ALA A 399 -25.07 18.22 -2.55
C ALA A 399 -25.27 19.12 -3.79
N GLN A 400 -24.18 19.62 -4.39
CA GLN A 400 -24.23 20.42 -5.62
C GLN A 400 -24.28 19.58 -6.90
N THR A 401 -24.00 18.27 -6.82
CA THR A 401 -23.79 17.39 -7.98
C THR A 401 -24.96 16.48 -8.33
N SER A 402 -26.07 16.55 -7.59
CA SER A 402 -27.26 15.70 -7.75
C SER A 402 -28.01 15.89 -9.08
N THR A 403 -27.57 16.76 -9.99
CA THR A 403 -28.26 17.09 -11.25
C THR A 403 -27.44 16.85 -12.52
N THR A 404 -26.18 16.39 -12.44
CA THR A 404 -25.33 16.18 -13.63
C THR A 404 -24.78 14.74 -13.75
N PRO A 405 -24.98 14.04 -14.88
CA PRO A 405 -24.51 12.66 -15.12
C PRO A 405 -22.98 12.48 -15.17
N VAL A 406 -22.21 13.54 -14.94
CA VAL A 406 -20.74 13.56 -14.94
C VAL A 406 -20.16 12.92 -13.66
N HIS A 407 -20.96 12.78 -12.59
CA HIS A 407 -20.53 12.22 -11.30
C HIS A 407 -20.71 10.71 -11.15
N GLN A 408 -21.17 10.02 -12.21
CA GLN A 408 -21.26 8.56 -12.20
C GLN A 408 -19.89 7.93 -12.58
N PRO A 409 -19.43 6.89 -11.85
CA PRO A 409 -18.23 6.14 -12.19
C PRO A 409 -18.21 5.74 -13.67
N LEU A 410 -17.06 5.90 -14.34
CA LEU A 410 -16.91 5.63 -15.78
C LEU A 410 -17.38 4.22 -16.14
N ILE A 411 -17.11 3.23 -15.28
CA ILE A 411 -17.49 1.84 -15.55
C ILE A 411 -19.00 1.64 -15.61
N LEU A 412 -19.78 2.34 -14.79
CA LEU A 412 -21.24 2.23 -14.79
C LEU A 412 -21.85 2.87 -16.04
N ARG A 413 -21.21 3.94 -16.55
CA ARG A 413 -21.53 4.53 -17.85
C ARG A 413 -21.13 3.61 -19.01
N ALA A 414 -20.01 2.91 -18.90
CA ALA A 414 -19.60 1.91 -19.90
C ALA A 414 -20.54 0.69 -19.93
N ASN A 415 -21.05 0.24 -18.77
CA ASN A 415 -22.04 -0.83 -18.67
C ASN A 415 -23.32 -0.53 -19.47
N SER A 416 -23.81 0.71 -19.44
CA SER A 416 -24.99 1.10 -20.23
C SER A 416 -24.67 1.21 -21.72
N ALA A 417 -23.44 1.59 -22.08
CA ALA A 417 -22.96 1.65 -23.46
C ALA A 417 -22.67 0.28 -24.07
N LYS A 418 -22.36 -0.73 -23.25
CA LYS A 418 -22.05 -2.11 -23.66
C LYS A 418 -23.08 -2.69 -24.61
N MET A 419 -24.37 -2.52 -24.32
CA MET A 419 -25.46 -3.02 -25.16
C MET A 419 -25.50 -2.33 -26.53
N ALA A 420 -25.20 -1.04 -26.58
CA ALA A 420 -25.12 -0.30 -27.85
C ALA A 420 -23.90 -0.75 -28.68
N VAL A 421 -22.75 -0.96 -28.03
CA VAL A 421 -21.54 -1.49 -28.68
C VAL A 421 -21.79 -2.90 -29.22
N ASP A 422 -22.32 -3.83 -28.42
CA ASP A 422 -22.65 -5.20 -28.86
C ASP A 422 -23.66 -5.20 -30.03
N LYS A 423 -24.69 -4.36 -29.95
CA LYS A 423 -25.69 -4.24 -31.03
C LYS A 423 -25.08 -3.76 -32.34
N ILE A 424 -24.15 -2.81 -32.31
CA ILE A 424 -23.53 -2.25 -33.52
C ILE A 424 -22.47 -3.21 -34.08
N LEU A 425 -21.74 -3.94 -33.23
CA LEU A 425 -20.79 -4.97 -33.68
C LEU A 425 -21.46 -6.17 -34.37
N ARG A 426 -22.79 -6.30 -34.25
CA ARG A 426 -23.59 -7.29 -35.00
C ARG A 426 -24.01 -6.80 -36.39
N GLN A 427 -23.71 -5.55 -36.77
CA GLN A 427 -24.11 -4.97 -38.06
C GLN A 427 -22.99 -5.05 -39.12
N PRO A 428 -23.30 -5.31 -40.41
CA PRO A 428 -22.29 -5.55 -41.44
C PRO A 428 -21.68 -4.30 -42.14
N ASN A 429 -21.88 -3.06 -41.65
CA ASN A 429 -21.63 -1.82 -42.40
C ASN A 429 -20.72 -0.78 -41.68
N ASN A 430 -20.43 0.36 -42.35
CA ASN A 430 -19.71 1.59 -41.92
C ASN A 430 -19.99 2.08 -40.48
N ALA A 431 -21.13 1.70 -39.89
CA ALA A 431 -21.43 1.93 -38.49
C ALA A 431 -20.38 1.32 -37.53
N VAL A 432 -19.77 0.19 -37.92
CA VAL A 432 -18.70 -0.48 -37.17
C VAL A 432 -17.45 0.40 -37.08
N ILE A 433 -17.05 1.04 -38.19
CA ILE A 433 -15.85 1.90 -38.22
C ILE A 433 -16.00 3.09 -37.27
N ASN A 434 -17.17 3.72 -37.23
CA ASN A 434 -17.43 4.83 -36.30
C ASN A 434 -17.34 4.40 -34.84
N VAL A 435 -17.75 3.17 -34.51
CA VAL A 435 -17.59 2.62 -33.16
C VAL A 435 -16.13 2.31 -32.87
N LEU A 436 -15.41 1.67 -33.79
CA LEU A 436 -13.99 1.39 -33.66
C LEU A 436 -13.16 2.68 -33.48
N LEU A 437 -13.47 3.74 -34.23
CA LEU A 437 -12.85 5.06 -34.08
C LEU A 437 -13.14 5.66 -32.70
N LYS A 438 -14.38 5.57 -32.21
CA LYS A 438 -14.72 6.04 -30.86
C LYS A 438 -13.99 5.26 -29.78
N LEU A 439 -13.88 3.94 -29.91
CA LEU A 439 -13.15 3.09 -28.98
C LEU A 439 -11.65 3.40 -29.00
N ALA A 440 -11.04 3.53 -30.17
CA ALA A 440 -9.61 3.77 -30.32
C ALA A 440 -9.19 5.21 -29.96
N SER A 441 -10.01 6.22 -30.28
CA SER A 441 -9.66 7.63 -30.05
C SER A 441 -9.93 8.12 -28.63
N GLY A 442 -10.77 7.42 -27.85
CA GLY A 442 -11.17 7.83 -26.49
C GLY A 442 -11.90 9.19 -26.42
N SER A 443 -12.22 9.80 -27.57
CA SER A 443 -12.60 11.22 -27.70
C SER A 443 -14.06 11.55 -27.36
N GLY A 444 -14.81 10.59 -26.79
CA GLY A 444 -16.25 10.71 -26.56
C GLY A 444 -16.69 11.10 -25.15
N GLY A 445 -15.78 11.12 -24.15
CA GLY A 445 -16.07 11.51 -22.75
C GLY A 445 -17.06 10.61 -21.96
N LEU A 446 -17.85 9.76 -22.64
CA LEU A 446 -18.86 8.88 -22.04
C LEU A 446 -18.27 7.56 -21.52
N PHE A 447 -17.33 6.96 -22.24
CA PHE A 447 -16.62 5.71 -21.86
C PHE A 447 -15.31 5.58 -22.65
N THR A 448 -14.33 4.86 -22.10
CA THR A 448 -13.06 4.49 -22.75
C THR A 448 -13.09 3.02 -23.22
N PHE A 449 -12.21 2.63 -24.14
CA PHE A 449 -12.08 1.23 -24.53
C PHE A 449 -11.85 0.31 -23.32
N ASP A 450 -10.97 0.70 -22.40
CA ASP A 450 -10.64 -0.11 -21.23
C ASP A 450 -11.84 -0.25 -20.29
N SER A 451 -12.68 0.78 -20.17
CA SER A 451 -13.93 0.69 -19.40
C SER A 451 -14.95 -0.25 -20.04
N VAL A 452 -15.01 -0.33 -21.37
CA VAL A 452 -15.85 -1.30 -22.08
C VAL A 452 -15.28 -2.71 -21.89
N CYS A 453 -13.97 -2.90 -22.02
CA CYS A 453 -13.33 -4.18 -21.77
C CYS A 453 -13.53 -4.66 -20.33
N ALA A 454 -13.31 -3.79 -19.34
CA ALA A 454 -13.51 -4.12 -17.93
C ALA A 454 -14.98 -4.49 -17.64
N SER A 455 -15.94 -3.82 -18.29
CA SER A 455 -17.37 -4.15 -18.24
C SER A 455 -17.71 -5.51 -18.87
N PHE A 456 -17.12 -5.86 -20.02
CA PHE A 456 -17.25 -7.21 -20.58
C PHE A 456 -16.58 -8.28 -19.72
N CYS A 457 -15.44 -7.96 -19.11
CA CYS A 457 -14.68 -8.83 -18.22
C CYS A 457 -15.42 -9.13 -16.92
N ALA A 458 -16.07 -8.13 -16.34
CA ALA A 458 -16.89 -8.30 -15.13
C ALA A 458 -18.02 -9.33 -15.33
N ASP A 459 -18.66 -9.32 -16.50
CA ASP A 459 -19.73 -10.27 -16.85
C ASP A 459 -19.22 -11.61 -17.41
N GLY A 460 -17.90 -11.83 -17.49
CA GLY A 460 -17.32 -13.03 -18.08
C GLY A 460 -17.49 -13.15 -19.61
N ASN A 461 -17.81 -12.04 -20.28
CA ASN A 461 -18.09 -11.96 -21.72
C ASN A 461 -16.97 -11.27 -22.51
N LEU A 462 -15.79 -11.06 -21.91
CA LEU A 462 -14.65 -10.42 -22.56
C LEU A 462 -14.20 -11.14 -23.82
N THR A 463 -14.12 -12.47 -23.76
CA THR A 463 -13.68 -13.32 -24.88
C THR A 463 -14.70 -13.33 -26.02
N TYR A 464 -15.99 -13.13 -25.72
CA TYR A 464 -17.01 -12.90 -26.74
C TYR A 464 -16.77 -11.56 -27.46
N PHE A 465 -16.54 -10.48 -26.71
CA PHE A 465 -16.25 -9.16 -27.29
C PHE A 465 -14.98 -9.17 -28.16
N SER A 466 -13.88 -9.76 -27.67
CA SER A 466 -12.65 -9.90 -28.44
C SER A 466 -12.84 -10.77 -29.69
N SER A 467 -13.63 -11.84 -29.62
CA SER A 467 -13.91 -12.67 -30.80
C SER A 467 -14.63 -11.91 -31.93
N LYS A 468 -15.48 -10.94 -31.57
CA LYS A 468 -16.14 -10.06 -32.56
C LYS A 468 -15.15 -9.08 -33.20
N LEU A 469 -14.24 -8.52 -32.41
CA LEU A 469 -13.14 -7.71 -32.95
C LEU A 469 -12.23 -8.52 -33.87
N ALA A 470 -11.91 -9.77 -33.51
CA ALA A 470 -11.11 -10.68 -34.33
C ALA A 470 -11.81 -11.04 -35.64
N MET A 471 -13.13 -11.25 -35.60
CA MET A 471 -13.93 -11.48 -36.81
C MET A 471 -13.88 -10.27 -37.76
N ILE A 472 -14.02 -9.05 -37.23
CA ILE A 472 -13.89 -7.82 -38.03
C ILE A 472 -12.48 -7.72 -38.62
N ASN A 473 -11.45 -7.97 -37.81
CA ASN A 473 -10.06 -7.95 -38.26
C ASN A 473 -9.83 -8.94 -39.43
N GLY A 474 -10.27 -10.19 -39.29
CA GLY A 474 -10.13 -11.21 -40.34
C GLY A 474 -10.92 -10.87 -41.61
N GLN A 475 -12.13 -10.33 -41.48
CA GLN A 475 -12.94 -9.89 -42.63
C GLN A 475 -12.29 -8.71 -43.38
N SER A 476 -11.51 -7.87 -42.68
CA SER A 476 -10.83 -6.71 -43.23
C SER A 476 -9.42 -6.99 -43.80
N GLU A 477 -8.89 -8.23 -43.69
CA GLU A 477 -7.50 -8.59 -44.01
C GLU A 477 -7.12 -8.51 -45.51
N ARG A 478 -8.02 -8.88 -46.44
CA ARG A 478 -7.72 -8.88 -47.89
C ARG A 478 -8.78 -8.15 -48.73
N PRO A 479 -8.39 -7.25 -49.65
CA PRO A 479 -9.35 -6.60 -50.55
C PRO A 479 -10.09 -7.66 -51.38
N ALA A 480 -11.40 -7.49 -51.54
CA ALA A 480 -12.16 -8.28 -52.50
C ALA A 480 -11.95 -7.66 -53.90
N GLU A 481 -11.73 -8.50 -54.92
CA GLU A 481 -11.56 -8.02 -56.29
C GLU A 481 -12.81 -7.23 -56.74
N GLY A 482 -12.63 -5.97 -57.15
CA GLY A 482 -13.70 -5.14 -57.74
C GLY A 482 -14.41 -4.13 -56.82
N LEU A 483 -13.81 -3.75 -55.68
CA LEU A 483 -14.33 -2.68 -54.80
C LEU A 483 -13.84 -1.28 -55.22
N ASP A 484 -14.58 -0.23 -54.84
CA ASP A 484 -14.18 1.17 -55.05
C ASP A 484 -13.09 1.59 -54.04
N MET A 485 -12.29 2.60 -54.39
CA MET A 485 -11.12 3.06 -53.61
C MET A 485 -11.50 3.51 -52.18
N ASP A 486 -12.71 4.04 -51.99
CA ASP A 486 -13.20 4.46 -50.66
C ASP A 486 -13.59 3.27 -49.77
N ASP A 487 -14.09 2.17 -50.35
CA ASP A 487 -14.39 0.93 -49.63
C ASP A 487 -13.11 0.22 -49.20
N GLU A 488 -12.06 0.26 -50.02
CA GLU A 488 -10.73 -0.24 -49.67
C GLU A 488 -10.14 0.52 -48.47
N ARG A 489 -10.23 1.86 -48.46
CA ARG A 489 -9.77 2.70 -47.35
C ARG A 489 -10.52 2.43 -46.06
N GLN A 490 -11.85 2.29 -46.13
CA GLN A 490 -12.69 2.00 -44.97
C GLN A 490 -12.40 0.61 -44.38
N ARG A 491 -12.16 -0.39 -45.23
CA ARG A 491 -11.71 -1.72 -44.79
C ARG A 491 -10.34 -1.67 -44.12
N ALA A 492 -9.36 -1.00 -44.72
CA ALA A 492 -8.03 -0.86 -44.14
C ALA A 492 -8.11 -0.20 -42.76
N LEU A 493 -8.93 0.84 -42.62
CA LEU A 493 -9.18 1.50 -41.33
C LEU A 493 -9.82 0.56 -40.31
N ALA A 494 -10.82 -0.25 -40.71
CA ALA A 494 -11.43 -1.26 -39.83
C ALA A 494 -10.43 -2.33 -39.38
N PHE A 495 -9.55 -2.79 -40.28
CA PHE A 495 -8.46 -3.70 -39.95
C PHE A 495 -7.53 -3.08 -38.89
N ASN A 496 -7.03 -1.86 -39.14
CA ASN A 496 -6.06 -1.20 -38.27
C ASN A 496 -6.62 -0.98 -36.86
N LEU A 497 -7.85 -0.45 -36.78
CA LEU A 497 -8.48 -0.17 -35.49
C LEU A 497 -8.75 -1.47 -34.73
N SER A 498 -9.31 -2.49 -35.38
CA SER A 498 -9.57 -3.78 -34.72
C SER A 498 -8.27 -4.46 -34.26
N PHE A 499 -7.19 -4.39 -35.04
CA PHE A 499 -5.87 -4.92 -34.67
C PHE A 499 -5.28 -4.22 -33.44
N ILE A 500 -5.33 -2.88 -33.40
CA ILE A 500 -4.86 -2.08 -32.27
C ILE A 500 -5.67 -2.38 -31.00
N LEU A 501 -7.00 -2.48 -31.12
CA LEU A 501 -7.88 -2.78 -29.99
C LEU A 501 -7.63 -4.20 -29.45
N LEU A 502 -7.49 -5.21 -30.31
CA LEU A 502 -7.14 -6.58 -29.91
C LEU A 502 -5.76 -6.66 -29.25
N THR A 503 -4.79 -5.91 -29.79
CA THR A 503 -3.45 -5.77 -29.20
C THR A 503 -3.52 -5.20 -27.80
N ARG A 504 -4.28 -4.10 -27.61
CA ARG A 504 -4.48 -3.47 -26.31
C ARG A 504 -5.17 -4.43 -25.32
N MET A 505 -6.16 -5.21 -25.76
CA MET A 505 -6.78 -6.24 -24.91
C MET A 505 -5.78 -7.31 -24.48
N ARG A 506 -4.92 -7.80 -25.38
CA ARG A 506 -3.90 -8.80 -25.03
C ARG A 506 -2.89 -8.27 -24.03
N PHE A 507 -2.52 -6.99 -24.15
CA PHE A 507 -1.59 -6.33 -23.25
C PHE A 507 -2.15 -6.19 -21.83
N ILE A 508 -3.42 -5.76 -21.70
CA ILE A 508 -4.09 -5.54 -20.41
C ILE A 508 -4.49 -6.89 -19.76
N TYR A 509 -5.03 -7.83 -20.53
CA TYR A 509 -5.49 -9.14 -20.05
C TYR A 509 -4.49 -10.22 -20.43
N ASN A 510 -3.34 -10.19 -19.75
CA ASN A 510 -2.21 -11.06 -20.07
C ASN A 510 -2.46 -12.55 -19.74
N ASP A 511 -3.52 -12.87 -18.99
CA ASP A 511 -3.94 -14.21 -18.63
C ASP A 511 -4.77 -14.91 -19.72
N LEU A 512 -5.24 -14.18 -20.74
CA LEU A 512 -5.94 -14.74 -21.90
C LEU A 512 -4.96 -15.27 -22.94
N ARG A 513 -5.15 -16.52 -23.36
CA ARG A 513 -4.39 -17.09 -24.48
C ARG A 513 -4.84 -16.46 -25.80
N PRO A 514 -3.95 -16.31 -26.80
CA PRO A 514 -4.33 -15.79 -28.12
C PRO A 514 -5.54 -16.52 -28.74
N SER A 515 -5.66 -17.84 -28.54
CA SER A 515 -6.77 -18.64 -29.04
C SER A 515 -8.10 -18.32 -28.35
N GLU A 516 -8.08 -18.10 -27.04
CA GLU A 516 -9.25 -17.70 -26.25
C GLU A 516 -9.69 -16.28 -26.61
N LEU A 517 -8.74 -15.40 -26.90
CA LEU A 517 -8.99 -14.03 -27.32
C LEU A 517 -9.68 -13.97 -28.68
N VAL A 518 -9.25 -14.76 -29.67
CA VAL A 518 -9.82 -14.67 -31.03
C VAL A 518 -11.06 -15.52 -31.26
N ASN A 519 -11.20 -16.68 -30.62
CA ASN A 519 -12.32 -17.60 -30.86
C ASN A 519 -13.45 -17.42 -29.84
N GLY A 520 -13.17 -16.80 -28.69
CA GLY A 520 -14.12 -16.79 -27.59
C GLY A 520 -14.27 -18.16 -26.93
N THR A 521 -15.18 -18.27 -25.97
CA THR A 521 -15.53 -19.54 -25.30
C THR A 521 -16.55 -20.39 -26.08
N ILE A 522 -17.17 -19.82 -27.11
CA ILE A 522 -18.22 -20.47 -27.91
C ILE A 522 -17.58 -20.99 -29.20
N ARG A 523 -17.52 -22.33 -29.37
CA ARG A 523 -16.89 -23.07 -30.50
C ARG A 523 -17.50 -22.81 -31.90
N SER A 524 -18.29 -21.75 -32.08
CA SER A 524 -18.98 -21.44 -33.34
C SER A 524 -18.15 -20.61 -34.33
N MET A 525 -17.09 -19.95 -33.88
CA MET A 525 -16.25 -19.07 -34.70
C MET A 525 -14.77 -19.46 -34.57
N ASP A 526 -14.13 -19.76 -35.70
CA ASP A 526 -12.69 -20.02 -35.77
C ASP A 526 -11.99 -18.87 -36.49
N ASN A 527 -11.48 -17.93 -35.69
CA ASN A 527 -10.71 -16.76 -36.13
C ASN A 527 -9.19 -17.01 -36.02
N THR A 528 -8.74 -18.26 -35.83
CA THR A 528 -7.30 -18.61 -35.78
C THR A 528 -6.60 -18.38 -37.13
N HIS A 529 -7.36 -18.17 -38.20
CA HIS A 529 -6.81 -17.79 -39.49
C HIS A 529 -6.49 -16.29 -39.62
N SER A 530 -6.93 -15.45 -38.69
CA SER A 530 -6.69 -14.00 -38.72
C SER A 530 -5.21 -13.63 -38.62
N CYS A 531 -4.81 -12.56 -39.30
CA CYS A 531 -3.48 -11.95 -39.16
C CYS A 531 -3.11 -11.68 -37.69
N PHE A 532 -4.05 -11.15 -36.90
CA PHE A 532 -3.82 -10.93 -35.46
C PHE A 532 -3.47 -12.22 -34.70
N TYR A 533 -4.19 -13.34 -34.92
CA TYR A 533 -3.87 -14.60 -34.23
C TYR A 533 -2.49 -15.13 -34.62
N LYS A 534 -2.16 -15.11 -35.92
CA LYS A 534 -0.82 -15.54 -36.41
C LYS A 534 0.27 -14.70 -35.76
N PHE A 535 0.11 -13.39 -35.75
CA PHE A 535 1.05 -12.47 -35.11
C PHE A 535 1.19 -12.75 -33.60
N ALA A 536 0.07 -12.82 -32.88
CA ALA A 536 0.06 -13.02 -31.43
C ALA A 536 0.58 -14.39 -30.98
N SER A 537 0.40 -15.44 -31.80
CA SER A 537 0.84 -16.81 -31.50
C SER A 537 2.30 -17.08 -31.90
N GLN A 538 2.79 -16.48 -32.97
CA GLN A 538 4.17 -16.71 -33.44
C GLN A 538 5.20 -15.87 -32.70
N TYR A 539 4.86 -14.62 -32.37
CA TYR A 539 5.87 -13.67 -31.90
C TYR A 539 5.89 -13.44 -30.39
N GLY A 540 4.93 -14.00 -29.64
CA GLY A 540 4.93 -14.00 -28.17
C GLY A 540 5.15 -12.63 -27.53
N TRP A 541 4.10 -12.02 -26.98
CA TRP A 541 4.21 -10.67 -26.38
C TRP A 541 4.95 -10.65 -25.03
N THR A 542 5.16 -11.83 -24.43
CA THR A 542 6.00 -12.04 -23.26
C THR A 542 7.06 -13.10 -23.59
N ALA A 543 8.24 -13.00 -22.98
CA ALA A 543 9.35 -13.94 -23.21
C ALA A 543 9.00 -15.42 -22.92
N ALA A 544 7.89 -15.68 -22.21
CA ALA A 544 7.40 -17.01 -21.89
C ALA A 544 6.50 -17.62 -23.00
N ASP A 545 5.93 -16.79 -23.88
CA ASP A 545 4.97 -17.21 -24.92
C ASP A 545 5.61 -17.46 -26.29
N SER A 546 6.89 -17.11 -26.46
CA SER A 546 7.61 -17.24 -27.73
C SER A 546 7.87 -18.72 -28.05
N PHE A 547 7.06 -19.31 -28.93
CA PHE A 547 7.44 -20.57 -29.56
C PHE A 547 8.56 -20.32 -30.57
N LEU A 548 9.63 -21.11 -30.49
CA LEU A 548 10.77 -21.18 -31.41
C LEU A 548 10.37 -21.69 -32.82
N ALA A 549 9.34 -21.13 -33.42
CA ALA A 549 9.09 -21.27 -34.86
C ALA A 549 9.80 -20.12 -35.56
N SER A 550 11.13 -20.19 -35.63
CA SER A 550 11.88 -19.36 -36.58
C SER A 550 11.44 -19.75 -37.99
N ASN A 551 10.60 -18.93 -38.63
CA ASN A 551 10.49 -18.99 -40.08
C ASN A 551 11.85 -18.56 -40.61
N ILE A 552 12.71 -19.54 -40.96
CA ILE A 552 14.02 -19.25 -41.54
C ILE A 552 13.77 -18.65 -42.92
N TYR A 553 13.84 -17.31 -43.01
CA TYR A 553 13.71 -16.61 -44.28
C TYR A 553 14.92 -16.93 -45.16
N THR A 554 14.67 -17.16 -46.46
CA THR A 554 15.78 -17.44 -47.40
C THR A 554 16.62 -16.18 -47.62
N ASN A 555 17.89 -16.35 -47.97
CA ASN A 555 18.79 -15.23 -48.29
C ASN A 555 18.24 -14.34 -49.44
N GLU A 556 17.45 -14.91 -50.35
CA GLU A 556 16.79 -14.17 -51.44
C GLU A 556 15.65 -13.28 -50.92
N GLN A 557 14.83 -13.79 -49.99
CA GLN A 557 13.77 -13.00 -49.35
C GLN A 557 14.35 -11.87 -48.50
N LYS A 558 15.44 -12.15 -47.79
CA LYS A 558 16.22 -11.16 -47.04
C LYS A 558 16.79 -10.08 -47.96
N ALA A 559 17.44 -10.47 -49.06
CA ALA A 559 18.03 -9.55 -50.03
C ALA A 559 17.01 -8.58 -50.63
N ALA A 560 15.79 -9.05 -50.95
CA ALA A 560 14.71 -8.22 -51.49
C ALA A 560 14.17 -7.16 -50.49
N PHE A 561 14.47 -7.32 -49.19
CA PHE A 561 13.96 -6.46 -48.12
C PHE A 561 15.02 -5.51 -47.53
N ILE A 562 16.30 -5.69 -47.87
CA ILE A 562 17.42 -4.83 -47.43
C ILE A 562 17.17 -3.37 -47.80
N ASP A 563 16.73 -3.10 -49.03
CA ASP A 563 16.46 -1.74 -49.50
C ASP A 563 15.35 -1.05 -48.69
N ARG A 564 14.32 -1.80 -48.32
CA ARG A 564 13.21 -1.31 -47.49
C ARG A 564 13.65 -0.97 -46.07
N ILE A 565 14.52 -1.78 -45.48
CA ILE A 565 15.11 -1.49 -44.16
C ILE A 565 16.04 -0.29 -44.22
N ASN A 566 16.81 -0.15 -45.31
CA ASN A 566 17.64 1.04 -45.50
C ASN A 566 16.78 2.30 -45.60
N MET A 567 15.62 2.28 -46.25
CA MET A 567 14.67 3.40 -46.21
C MET A 567 14.25 3.73 -44.77
N LEU A 568 13.89 2.72 -43.97
CA LEU A 568 13.50 2.93 -42.57
C LEU A 568 14.63 3.49 -41.71
N LYS A 569 15.88 3.02 -41.88
CA LYS A 569 17.05 3.57 -41.17
C LYS A 569 17.28 5.06 -41.44
N HIS A 570 16.79 5.57 -42.57
CA HIS A 570 16.86 6.98 -42.93
C HIS A 570 15.56 7.75 -42.63
N GLY A 571 14.67 7.18 -41.82
CA GLY A 571 13.40 7.81 -41.41
C GLY A 571 12.37 7.91 -42.55
N GLN A 572 12.51 7.10 -43.60
CA GLN A 572 11.54 7.05 -44.70
C GLN A 572 10.70 5.77 -44.64
N PRO A 573 9.37 5.86 -44.53
CA PRO A 573 8.52 4.68 -44.64
C PRO A 573 8.60 4.12 -46.07
N PHE A 574 8.72 2.80 -46.20
CA PHE A 574 8.65 2.13 -47.51
C PHE A 574 7.21 1.84 -47.96
N TRP A 575 6.23 2.30 -47.19
CA TRP A 575 4.79 2.13 -47.42
C TRP A 575 4.09 3.49 -47.56
N ASP A 576 2.97 3.54 -48.30
CA ASP A 576 2.14 4.73 -48.43
C ASP A 576 1.17 4.84 -47.25
N ALA A 577 1.32 5.88 -46.42
CA ALA A 577 0.48 6.15 -45.26
C ALA A 577 -1.03 6.25 -45.57
N ARG A 578 -1.44 6.47 -46.83
CA ARG A 578 -2.84 6.65 -47.24
C ARG A 578 -3.53 5.37 -47.71
N THR A 579 -2.76 4.34 -48.07
CA THR A 579 -3.27 3.08 -48.65
C THR A 579 -2.67 1.84 -48.00
N VAL A 580 -1.82 2.02 -46.99
CA VAL A 580 -1.08 0.92 -46.36
C VAL A 580 -2.00 -0.15 -45.80
N ASN A 581 -1.75 -1.38 -46.22
CA ASN A 581 -2.31 -2.58 -45.62
C ASN A 581 -1.41 -2.98 -44.44
N TYR A 582 -1.85 -2.69 -43.21
CA TYR A 582 -1.07 -3.06 -42.03
C TYR A 582 -0.93 -4.57 -41.87
N ALA A 583 -1.83 -5.39 -42.45
CA ALA A 583 -1.67 -6.85 -42.44
C ALA A 583 -0.38 -7.27 -43.14
N GLU A 584 -0.09 -6.67 -44.30
CA GLU A 584 1.15 -6.91 -45.05
C GLU A 584 2.37 -6.40 -44.29
N LEU A 585 2.28 -5.24 -43.64
CA LEU A 585 3.37 -4.73 -42.80
C LEU A 585 3.68 -5.66 -41.62
N VAL A 586 2.64 -6.16 -40.95
CA VAL A 586 2.75 -7.08 -39.82
C VAL A 586 3.45 -8.37 -40.23
N ASP A 587 3.15 -8.90 -41.42
CA ASP A 587 3.82 -10.08 -41.99
C ASP A 587 5.32 -9.85 -42.25
N PHE A 588 5.76 -8.59 -42.41
CA PHE A 588 7.16 -8.23 -42.64
C PHE A 588 7.96 -7.91 -41.37
N VAL A 589 7.31 -7.61 -40.24
CA VAL A 589 7.97 -7.34 -38.93
C VAL A 589 9.05 -8.38 -38.57
N PRO A 590 8.85 -9.70 -38.76
CA PRO A 590 9.82 -10.70 -38.37
C PRO A 590 11.05 -10.71 -39.29
N LEU A 591 10.85 -10.51 -40.59
CA LEU A 591 11.92 -10.36 -41.57
C LEU A 591 12.76 -9.11 -41.27
N ILE A 592 12.11 -8.01 -40.90
CA ILE A 592 12.77 -6.78 -40.45
C ILE A 592 13.58 -7.04 -39.18
N GLY A 593 12.98 -7.72 -38.19
CA GLY A 593 13.65 -8.08 -36.94
C GLY A 593 14.88 -8.98 -37.16
N GLU A 594 14.78 -9.99 -38.01
CA GLU A 594 15.92 -10.86 -38.37
C GLU A 594 17.04 -10.09 -39.08
N LEU A 595 16.70 -9.22 -40.03
CA LEU A 595 17.69 -8.41 -40.73
C LEU A 595 18.40 -7.41 -39.80
N LEU A 596 17.68 -6.82 -38.84
CA LEU A 596 18.28 -5.98 -37.79
C LEU A 596 19.18 -6.79 -36.84
N LEU A 597 18.81 -8.03 -36.52
CA LEU A 597 19.63 -8.94 -35.71
C LEU A 597 20.87 -9.45 -36.47
N ASP A 598 20.75 -9.70 -37.77
CA ASP A 598 21.86 -10.10 -38.64
C ASP A 598 22.87 -8.93 -38.78
N ASP A 599 22.38 -7.69 -38.95
CA ASP A 599 23.20 -6.48 -38.88
C ASP A 599 23.91 -6.33 -37.52
N PHE A 600 23.23 -6.65 -36.41
CA PHE A 600 23.80 -6.63 -35.06
C PHE A 600 24.94 -7.65 -34.88
N LYS A 601 24.78 -8.86 -35.42
CA LYS A 601 25.83 -9.91 -35.35
C LYS A 601 27.06 -9.58 -36.20
N MET A 602 26.91 -8.73 -37.21
CA MET A 602 27.98 -8.34 -38.16
C MET A 602 28.77 -7.09 -37.74
N THR A 603 28.31 -6.31 -36.75
CA THR A 603 28.90 -5.01 -36.38
C THR A 603 29.83 -5.10 -35.15
N LYS A 604 30.99 -4.43 -35.21
CA LYS A 604 31.97 -4.36 -34.10
C LYS A 604 31.45 -3.46 -32.96
N PRO A 605 31.89 -3.69 -31.69
CA PRO A 605 31.35 -3.02 -30.51
C PRO A 605 31.40 -1.49 -30.48
N GLU A 606 32.24 -0.87 -31.31
CA GLU A 606 32.44 0.58 -31.32
C GLU A 606 31.34 1.35 -32.09
N SER A 607 30.38 0.64 -32.72
CA SER A 607 29.31 1.24 -33.54
C SER A 607 27.92 1.27 -32.86
N TYR A 608 27.82 0.90 -31.59
CA TYR A 608 26.54 0.75 -30.88
C TYR A 608 25.80 2.07 -30.58
N GLU A 609 26.47 3.23 -30.56
CA GLU A 609 25.78 4.53 -30.35
C GLU A 609 24.83 4.89 -31.50
N HIS A 610 25.18 4.55 -32.74
CA HIS A 610 24.31 4.78 -33.91
C HIS A 610 23.16 3.78 -34.01
N LEU A 611 23.27 2.63 -33.33
CA LEU A 611 22.24 1.59 -33.36
C LEU A 611 21.02 1.96 -32.52
N HIS A 612 21.22 2.54 -31.33
CA HIS A 612 20.11 3.00 -30.51
C HIS A 612 19.30 4.09 -31.23
N GLU A 613 19.98 4.97 -31.98
CA GLU A 613 19.35 5.97 -32.83
C GLU A 613 18.66 5.33 -34.05
N ASN A 614 19.26 4.33 -34.72
CA ASN A 614 18.61 3.62 -35.82
C ASN A 614 17.38 2.82 -35.37
N ILE A 615 17.43 2.16 -34.21
CA ILE A 615 16.29 1.45 -33.62
C ILE A 615 15.20 2.45 -33.24
N LYS A 616 15.55 3.62 -32.67
CA LYS A 616 14.58 4.69 -32.42
C LYS A 616 13.92 5.15 -33.70
N VAL A 617 14.67 5.44 -34.76
CA VAL A 617 14.15 5.92 -36.06
C VAL A 617 13.26 4.88 -36.75
N ILE A 618 13.47 3.59 -36.50
CA ILE A 618 12.63 2.51 -37.06
C ILE A 618 11.36 2.28 -36.22
N LEU A 619 11.41 2.48 -34.89
CA LEU A 619 10.31 2.18 -33.97
C LEU A 619 9.45 3.40 -33.56
N PHE A 620 9.97 4.62 -33.68
CA PHE A 620 9.35 5.91 -33.37
C PHE A 620 9.44 6.85 -34.57
#